data_AF-X1LYE0-F1
#
_entry.id   AF-X1LYE0-F1
#
_cell.length_a   1.000
_cell.length_b   1.000
_cell.length_c   1.000
_cell.angle_alpha   90.00
_cell.angle_beta   90.00
_cell.angle_gamma   90.00
#
_symmetry.space_group_name_H-M   'P 1'
#
loop_
_entity.id
_entity.type
_entity.pdbx_description
1 polymer ?
#
loop_
_entity_poly.entity_id
_entity_poly.type
_entity_poly.pdbx_seq_one_letter_code
_entity_poly.pdbx_strand_id
1 'polypeptide(L)'
;MIEADDVTSPAVLGWLKEYQDEALALHSELISVSSPASLVSEATGGVIPAEQQIEGILANTPLLYLNQVLSSDHRMASVSFSIKYISLEETHDLLP
;
A
#
# COMPACT_ATOMS: atom_id res chain seq x y z
N MET A 1 5.72 -1.93 9.18
CA MET A 1 6.77 -2.24 8.18
C MET A 1 6.87 -3.75 8.07
N ILE A 2 7.10 -4.26 6.88
CA ILE A 2 7.22 -5.70 6.59
C ILE A 2 8.67 -5.95 6.20
N GLU A 3 9.25 -7.05 6.68
CA GLU A 3 10.60 -7.49 6.35
C GLU A 3 10.53 -8.85 5.66
N ALA A 4 11.22 -8.99 4.52
CA ALA A 4 11.37 -10.24 3.79
C ALA A 4 12.72 -10.26 3.06
N ASP A 5 13.11 -11.41 2.52
CA ASP A 5 14.33 -11.52 1.69
C ASP A 5 14.22 -10.63 0.45
N ASP A 6 13.03 -10.62 -0.17
CA ASP A 6 12.66 -9.71 -1.25
C ASP A 6 11.17 -9.33 -1.11
N VAL A 7 10.89 -8.08 -0.70
CA VAL A 7 9.52 -7.58 -0.53
C VAL A 7 8.86 -7.20 -1.86
N THR A 8 9.60 -7.25 -2.96
CA THR A 8 9.10 -7.05 -4.33
C THR A 8 8.69 -8.34 -5.03
N SER A 9 8.81 -9.47 -4.34
CA SER A 9 8.46 -10.77 -4.90
C SER A 9 6.95 -10.89 -5.05
N PRO A 10 6.46 -11.53 -6.12
CA PRO A 10 5.02 -11.68 -6.37
C PRO A 10 4.29 -12.37 -5.20
N ALA A 11 4.96 -13.30 -4.51
CA ALA A 11 4.41 -13.95 -3.32
C ALA A 11 4.20 -12.97 -2.16
N VAL A 12 5.19 -12.11 -1.87
CA VAL A 12 5.11 -11.13 -0.78
C VAL A 12 4.11 -10.04 -1.13
N LEU A 13 4.14 -9.54 -2.36
CA LEU A 13 3.18 -8.54 -2.85
C LEU A 13 1.74 -9.08 -2.87
N GLY A 14 1.56 -10.35 -3.24
CA GLY A 14 0.30 -11.07 -3.16
C GLY A 14 -0.24 -11.12 -1.75
N TRP A 15 0.57 -11.62 -0.82
CA TRP A 15 0.22 -11.64 0.60
C TRP A 15 -0.08 -10.25 1.15
N LEU A 16 0.72 -9.24 0.78
CA LEU A 16 0.54 -7.86 1.21
C LEU A 16 -0.78 -7.27 0.69
N LYS A 17 -1.14 -7.60 -0.55
CA LYS A 17 -2.41 -7.21 -1.16
C LYS A 17 -3.60 -7.83 -0.43
N GLU A 18 -3.53 -9.12 -0.12
CA GLU A 18 -4.60 -9.79 0.64
C GLU A 18 -4.73 -9.19 2.04
N TYR A 19 -3.60 -8.96 2.72
CA TYR A 19 -3.57 -8.34 4.03
C TYR A 19 -4.20 -6.94 4.05
N GLN A 20 -3.87 -6.09 3.07
CA GLN A 20 -4.44 -4.74 2.99
C GLN A 20 -5.93 -4.76 2.64
N ASP A 21 -6.39 -5.68 1.79
CA ASP A 21 -7.79 -5.81 1.40
C ASP A 21 -8.61 -6.29 2.60
N GLU A 22 -8.09 -7.26 3.35
CA GLU A 22 -8.67 -7.72 4.62
C GLU A 22 -8.71 -6.57 5.65
N ALA A 23 -7.64 -5.79 5.79
CA ALA A 23 -7.63 -4.64 6.68
C ALA A 23 -8.68 -3.59 6.30
N LEU A 24 -8.84 -3.28 5.00
CA LEU A 24 -9.87 -2.37 4.49
C LEU A 24 -11.29 -2.91 4.73
N ALA A 25 -11.48 -4.24 4.60
CA ALA A 25 -12.75 -4.90 4.87
C ALA A 25 -13.10 -4.93 6.36
N LEU A 26 -12.10 -5.12 7.24
CA LEU A 26 -12.26 -5.14 8.69
C LEU A 26 -12.45 -3.73 9.27
N HIS A 27 -11.80 -2.73 8.68
CA HIS A 27 -11.80 -1.37 9.17
C HIS A 27 -12.36 -0.40 8.13
N SER A 28 -13.69 -0.21 8.16
CA SER A 28 -14.41 0.74 7.29
C SER A 28 -14.01 2.22 7.48
N GLU A 29 -13.18 2.53 8.49
CA GLU A 29 -12.57 3.85 8.71
C GLU A 29 -11.37 4.11 7.78
N LEU A 30 -10.76 3.05 7.24
CA LEU A 30 -9.66 3.12 6.27
C LEU A 30 -10.23 3.46 4.89
N ILE A 31 -9.75 4.54 4.28
CA ILE A 31 -10.19 4.97 2.94
C ILE A 31 -9.18 4.64 1.85
N SER A 32 -7.92 4.47 2.21
CA SER A 32 -6.86 4.18 1.24
C SER A 32 -5.68 3.49 1.92
N VAL A 33 -4.92 2.74 1.12
CA VAL A 33 -3.71 2.07 1.54
C VAL A 33 -2.62 2.32 0.51
N SER A 34 -1.47 2.81 0.98
CA SER A 34 -0.26 3.02 0.19
C SER A 34 0.76 1.97 0.60
N SER A 35 1.11 1.11 -0.33
CA SER A 35 2.04 -0.01 -0.16
C SER A 35 2.74 -0.29 -1.49
N PRO A 36 3.85 -1.04 -1.51
CA PRO A 36 4.44 -1.47 -2.77
C PRO A 36 3.48 -2.37 -3.58
N ALA A 37 2.62 -3.13 -2.91
CA ALA A 37 1.58 -3.94 -3.56
C ALA A 37 0.50 -3.08 -4.22
N SER A 38 0.06 -1.99 -3.58
CA SER A 38 -0.83 -1.01 -4.21
C SER A 38 -0.18 -0.43 -5.45
N LEU A 39 1.08 0.02 -5.37
CA LEU A 39 1.81 0.63 -6.49
C LEU A 39 1.88 -0.29 -7.72
N VAL A 40 2.31 -1.55 -7.54
CA VAL A 40 2.40 -2.50 -8.65
C VAL A 40 1.02 -2.92 -9.14
N SER A 41 0.05 -3.10 -8.24
CA SER A 41 -1.31 -3.51 -8.64
C SER A 41 -2.05 -2.40 -9.39
N GLU A 42 -1.88 -1.14 -9.00
CA GLU A 42 -2.48 0.02 -9.68
C GLU A 42 -1.96 0.13 -11.12
N ALA A 43 -0.67 -0.16 -11.34
CA ALA A 43 -0.08 -0.20 -12.67
C ALA A 43 -0.68 -1.31 -13.58
N THR A 44 -1.28 -2.35 -13.00
CA THR A 44 -1.83 -3.51 -13.70
C THR A 44 -3.34 -3.71 -13.51
N GLY A 45 -4.06 -2.67 -13.07
CA GLY A 45 -5.52 -2.72 -12.95
C GLY A 45 -6.06 -3.45 -11.73
N GLY A 46 -5.29 -3.49 -10.65
CA GLY A 46 -5.68 -4.00 -9.33
C GLY A 46 -5.25 -5.43 -9.03
N VAL A 47 -4.43 -6.06 -9.88
CA VAL A 47 -3.90 -7.43 -9.67
C VAL A 47 -2.39 -7.43 -9.50
N ILE A 48 -1.85 -8.33 -8.67
CA ILE A 48 -0.40 -8.50 -8.57
C ILE A 48 0.10 -9.22 -9.82
N PRO A 49 0.96 -8.59 -10.64
CA PRO A 49 1.44 -9.20 -11.87
C PRO A 49 2.58 -10.19 -11.60
N ALA A 50 3.02 -10.88 -12.65
CA ALA A 50 4.16 -11.79 -12.55
C ALA A 50 5.47 -11.04 -12.27
N GLU A 51 6.47 -11.73 -11.72
CA GLU A 51 7.78 -11.18 -11.34
C GLU A 51 8.39 -10.28 -12.43
N GLN A 52 8.44 -10.75 -13.68
CA GLN A 52 8.99 -9.98 -14.80
C GLN A 52 8.28 -8.64 -15.05
N GLN A 53 6.97 -8.60 -14.83
CA GLN A 53 6.21 -7.36 -14.95
C GLN A 53 6.40 -6.46 -13.74
N ILE A 54 6.54 -7.03 -12.55
CA ILE A 54 6.86 -6.28 -11.32
C ILE A 54 8.19 -5.57 -11.51
N GLU A 55 9.24 -6.27 -11.92
CA GLU A 55 10.56 -5.70 -12.22
C GLU A 55 10.45 -4.58 -13.26
N GLY A 56 9.65 -4.79 -14.31
CA GLY A 56 9.38 -3.77 -15.32
C GLY A 56 8.70 -2.52 -14.74
N ILE A 57 7.69 -2.67 -13.89
CA ILE A 57 6.99 -1.56 -13.25
C ILE A 57 7.93 -0.81 -12.29
N LEU A 58 8.69 -1.54 -11.47
CA LEU A 58 9.68 -0.96 -10.57
C LEU A 58 10.75 -0.19 -11.35
N ALA A 59 11.26 -0.75 -12.45
CA ALA A 59 12.26 -0.09 -13.29
C ALA A 59 11.72 1.19 -13.97
N ASN A 60 10.42 1.25 -14.26
CA ASN A 60 9.78 2.42 -14.84
C ASN A 60 9.26 3.41 -13.77
N THR A 61 9.25 3.01 -12.50
CA THR A 61 8.81 3.86 -11.39
C THR A 61 9.99 4.67 -10.87
N PRO A 62 9.84 6.01 -10.72
CA PRO A 62 10.91 6.82 -10.15
C PRO A 62 11.28 6.35 -8.73
N LEU A 63 12.58 6.21 -8.47
CA LEU A 63 13.12 5.79 -7.17
C LEU A 63 12.60 6.62 -5.99
N LEU A 64 12.23 7.88 -6.23
CA LEU A 64 11.60 8.75 -5.24
C LEU A 64 10.29 8.17 -4.68
N TYR A 65 9.46 7.56 -5.52
CA TYR A 65 8.21 6.92 -5.10
C TYR A 65 8.46 5.55 -4.49
N LEU A 66 9.40 4.79 -5.05
CA LEU A 66 9.78 3.50 -4.49
C LEU A 66 10.34 3.65 -3.08
N ASN A 67 11.25 4.61 -2.84
CA ASN A 67 11.83 4.87 -1.53
C ASN A 67 10.82 5.32 -0.46
N GLN A 68 9.58 5.68 -0.84
CA GLN A 68 8.52 5.98 0.12
C GLN A 68 7.87 4.71 0.68
N VAL A 69 7.86 3.63 -0.10
CA VAL A 69 7.15 2.37 0.22
C VAL A 69 8.07 1.17 0.32
N LEU A 70 9.32 1.30 -0.11
CA LEU A 70 10.36 0.27 -0.17
C LEU A 70 11.68 0.84 0.34
N SER A 71 12.47 0.00 1.00
CA SER A 71 13.87 0.33 1.28
C SER A 71 14.74 0.07 0.05
N SER A 72 15.87 0.77 -0.07
CA SER A 72 16.81 0.63 -1.19
C SER A 72 17.32 -0.79 -1.41
N ASP A 73 17.33 -1.63 -0.37
CA ASP A 73 17.79 -3.03 -0.42
C ASP A 73 16.65 -4.02 -0.73
N HIS A 74 15.42 -3.54 -0.98
CA HIS A 74 14.22 -4.35 -1.26
C HIS A 74 13.88 -5.40 -0.18
N ARG A 75 14.46 -5.29 1.02
CA ARG A 75 14.16 -6.16 2.17
C ARG A 75 13.05 -5.68 3.06
N MET A 76 12.69 -4.40 2.96
CA MET A 76 11.68 -3.80 3.81
C MET A 76 10.65 -3.03 2.99
N ALA A 77 9.37 -3.27 3.30
CA ALA A 77 8.23 -2.55 2.76
C ALA A 77 7.54 -1.73 3.86
N SER A 78 7.16 -0.51 3.51
CA SER A 78 6.32 0.36 4.31
C SER A 78 4.89 0.29 3.79
N VAL A 79 3.94 0.14 4.72
CA VAL A 79 2.51 0.20 4.44
C VAL A 79 1.92 1.31 5.27
N SER A 80 1.25 2.22 4.59
CA SER A 80 0.61 3.38 5.18
C SER A 80 -0.88 3.32 4.88
N PHE A 81 -1.71 3.30 5.93
CA PHE A 81 -3.16 3.38 5.80
C PHE A 81 -3.60 4.81 6.03
N SER A 82 -4.46 5.31 5.15
CA SER A 82 -5.14 6.60 5.32
C SER A 82 -6.53 6.34 5.89
N ILE A 83 -6.80 6.93 7.04
CA ILE A 83 -8.13 6.94 7.66
C ILE A 83 -8.89 8.18 7.23
N LYS A 84 -10.21 8.05 7.06
CA LYS A 84 -11.06 9.24 6.94
C LYS A 84 -11.16 9.87 8.32
N TYR A 85 -10.49 11.01 8.49
CA TYR A 85 -10.80 11.86 9.63
C TYR A 85 -12.22 12.40 9.42
N ILE A 86 -13.19 11.89 10.17
CA ILE A 86 -14.42 12.65 10.39
C ILE A 86 -13.99 13.91 11.14
N SER A 87 -14.02 15.04 10.44
CA SER A 87 -13.77 16.35 11.00
C SER A 87 -14.64 16.55 12.25
N LEU A 88 -14.13 17.32 13.20
CA LEU A 88 -14.82 17.87 14.38
C LEU A 88 -15.98 18.82 14.00
N GLU A 89 -16.70 18.54 12.91
CA GLU A 89 -17.85 19.33 12.45
C GLU A 89 -19.15 18.87 13.12
N GLU A 90 -19.14 17.76 13.87
CA GLU A 90 -20.27 17.32 14.72
C GLU A 90 -20.27 17.92 16.13
N THR A 91 -19.26 18.71 16.56
CA THR A 91 -19.26 19.30 17.91
C THR A 91 -19.74 20.75 17.99
N HIS A 92 -20.01 21.43 16.87
CA HIS A 92 -20.46 22.82 16.88
C HIS A 92 -21.98 23.02 16.77
N ASP A 93 -22.77 21.95 16.70
CA ASP A 93 -24.24 22.01 16.84
C ASP A 93 -24.71 21.68 18.27
N LEU A 94 -23.79 21.44 19.21
CA LEU A 94 -24.08 21.07 20.60
C LEU A 94 -23.57 22.10 21.64
N LEU A 95 -23.12 23.27 21.20
CA LEU A 95 -22.81 24.38 22.09
C LEU A 95 -23.92 25.44 21.99
N PRO A 96 -24.88 25.48 22.94
CA PRO A 96 -25.89 26.54 23.02
C PRO A 96 -25.29 27.90 23.39
#